data_AF-A0A7X6U9L9-F1
#
_entry.id   AF-A0A7X6U9L9-F1
#
_cell.length_a   1.000
_cell.length_b   1.000
_cell.length_c   1.000
_cell.angle_alpha   90.00
_cell.angle_beta   90.00
_cell.angle_gamma   90.00
#
_symmetry.space_group_name_H-M   'P 1'
#
loop_
_entity.id
_entity.type
_entity.pdbx_description
1 polymer ?
#
loop_
_entity_poly.entity_id
_entity_poly.type
_entity_poly.pdbx_seq_one_letter_code
_entity_poly.pdbx_strand_id
1 'polypeptide(L)'
;MNPGWFVAIVAGIAALACLLRGIWEPTRLEVAQVVLPGCSPLPEAQEENGQADTLRLVLLTDLHMDRMRIPEKRLMTALKRLQPDLVLFGGDLSGREDCEPAAAGLLGRIMGLPNL
;
A
#
# COMPACT_ATOMS: atom_id res chain seq x y z
N MET A 1 -6.83 -20.04 -45.47
CA MET A 1 -6.41 -19.92 -44.07
C MET A 1 -7.61 -20.27 -43.20
N ASN A 2 -7.53 -21.32 -42.38
CA ASN A 2 -8.70 -21.77 -41.62
C ASN A 2 -9.05 -20.74 -40.54
N PRO A 3 -10.31 -20.28 -40.43
CA PRO A 3 -10.71 -19.26 -39.47
C PRO A 3 -10.40 -19.66 -38.01
N GLY A 4 -10.37 -20.97 -37.71
CA GLY A 4 -9.98 -21.48 -36.38
C GLY A 4 -8.56 -21.14 -35.95
N TRP A 5 -7.62 -20.96 -36.88
CA TRP A 5 -6.23 -20.60 -36.55
C TRP A 5 -6.13 -19.14 -36.09
N PHE A 6 -6.91 -18.25 -36.69
CA PHE A 6 -6.93 -16.84 -36.29
C PHE A 6 -7.48 -16.69 -34.87
N VAL A 7 -8.56 -17.39 -34.54
CA VAL A 7 -9.16 -17.39 -33.19
C VAL A 7 -8.16 -17.93 -32.16
N ALA A 8 -7.46 -19.02 -32.46
CA ALA A 8 -6.48 -19.60 -31.56
C ALA A 8 -5.30 -18.65 -31.27
N ILE A 9 -4.80 -17.95 -32.30
CA ILE A 9 -3.71 -16.97 -32.14
C ILE A 9 -4.17 -15.81 -31.26
N VAL A 10 -5.36 -15.25 -31.52
CA VAL A 10 -5.89 -14.13 -30.73
C VAL A 10 -6.10 -14.53 -29.26
N ALA A 11 -6.67 -15.72 -29.01
CA ALA A 11 -6.85 -16.23 -27.66
C ALA A 11 -5.51 -16.44 -26.93
N GLY A 12 -4.50 -16.98 -27.64
CA GLY A 12 -3.15 -17.15 -27.09
C GLY A 12 -2.48 -15.84 -26.71
N ILE A 13 -2.59 -14.81 -27.57
CA ILE A 13 -2.06 -13.47 -27.28
C ILE A 13 -2.77 -12.84 -26.08
N ALA A 14 -4.11 -12.95 -26.01
CA ALA A 14 -4.88 -12.42 -24.89
C ALA A 14 -4.50 -13.09 -23.56
N ALA A 15 -4.38 -14.43 -23.54
CA ALA A 15 -3.95 -15.17 -22.36
C ALA A 15 -2.53 -14.78 -21.92
N LEU A 16 -1.60 -14.63 -22.86
CA LEU A 16 -0.24 -14.18 -22.57
C LEU A 16 -0.23 -12.76 -21.99
N ALA A 17 -1.02 -11.85 -22.55
CA ALA A 17 -1.15 -10.49 -22.04
C ALA A 17 -1.71 -10.46 -20.60
N CYS A 18 -2.70 -11.31 -20.29
CA CYS A 18 -3.23 -11.45 -18.93
C CYS A 18 -2.17 -11.98 -17.95
N LEU A 19 -1.38 -12.98 -18.35
CA LEU A 19 -0.29 -13.50 -17.52
C LEU A 19 0.79 -12.45 -17.26
N LEU A 20 1.23 -11.75 -18.30
CA LEU A 20 2.22 -10.68 -18.18
C LEU A 20 1.70 -9.54 -17.30
N ARG A 21 0.41 -9.21 -17.39
CA ARG A 21 -0.22 -8.20 -16.55
C ARG A 21 -0.28 -8.63 -15.07
N GLY A 22 -0.67 -9.88 -14.79
CA GLY A 22 -0.70 -10.40 -13.41
C GLY A 22 0.69 -10.44 -12.76
N ILE A 23 1.75 -10.64 -13.54
CA ILE A 23 3.14 -10.55 -13.06
C ILE A 23 3.56 -9.08 -12.81
N TRP A 24 3.00 -8.12 -13.54
CA TRP A 24 3.35 -6.69 -13.48
C TRP A 24 2.62 -5.92 -12.36
N GLU A 25 1.39 -6.30 -12.02
CA GLU A 25 0.52 -5.57 -11.09
C GLU A 25 1.03 -5.29 -9.66
N PRO A 26 1.99 -6.02 -9.04
CA PRO A 26 2.43 -5.70 -7.66
C PRO A 26 3.36 -4.46 -7.54
N THR A 27 3.42 -3.59 -8.55
CA THR A 27 4.30 -2.40 -8.55
C THR A 27 3.58 -1.08 -8.31
N ARG A 28 2.25 -1.10 -8.13
CA ARG A 28 1.45 0.11 -7.90
C ARG A 28 1.20 0.29 -6.41
N LEU A 29 1.63 1.44 -5.90
CA LEU A 29 1.21 1.95 -4.61
C LEU A 29 -0.12 2.68 -4.83
N GLU A 30 -1.24 2.03 -4.53
CA GLU A 30 -2.56 2.66 -4.59
C GLU A 30 -2.91 3.26 -3.24
N VAL A 31 -3.26 4.54 -3.24
CA VAL A 31 -3.76 5.24 -2.05
C VAL A 31 -5.27 5.09 -2.07
N ALA A 32 -5.80 4.19 -1.24
CA ALA A 32 -7.23 4.08 -1.02
C ALA A 32 -7.66 5.09 0.05
N GLN A 33 -8.48 6.08 -0.34
CA GLN A 33 -9.11 6.98 0.62
C GLN A 33 -10.49 6.43 0.96
N VAL A 34 -10.64 5.91 2.17
CA VAL A 34 -11.95 5.50 2.70
C VAL A 34 -12.46 6.63 3.58
N VAL A 35 -13.47 7.33 3.10
CA VAL A 35 -14.25 8.26 3.92
C VAL A 35 -15.33 7.43 4.60
N LEU A 36 -15.38 7.42 5.93
CA LEU A 36 -16.43 6.73 6.69
C LEU A 36 -17.64 7.66 6.78
N PRO A 37 -18.74 7.42 6.05
CA PRO A 37 -19.95 8.22 6.21
C PRO A 37 -20.66 7.79 7.50
N GLY A 38 -20.89 8.72 8.42
CA GLY A 38 -21.81 8.51 9.54
C GLY A 38 -21.20 8.11 10.88
N CYS A 39 -19.90 8.31 11.12
CA CYS A 39 -19.42 8.45 12.49
C CYS A 39 -19.92 9.80 13.02
N SER A 40 -21.18 9.84 13.50
CA SER A 40 -21.59 10.91 14.42
C SER A 40 -20.53 10.96 15.52
N PRO A 41 -19.98 12.15 15.83
CA PRO A 41 -19.09 12.26 16.97
C PRO A 41 -19.81 11.64 18.17
N LEU A 42 -19.10 10.80 18.93
CA LEU A 42 -19.56 10.38 20.25
C LEU A 42 -20.08 11.64 20.97
N PRO A 43 -21.25 11.60 21.62
CA PRO A 43 -21.95 12.80 22.12
C PRO A 43 -21.16 13.67 23.12
N GLU A 44 -19.94 13.27 23.50
CA GLU A 44 -19.04 14.04 24.36
C GLU A 44 -17.96 14.85 23.61
N ALA A 45 -17.87 14.78 22.27
CA ALA A 45 -16.90 15.56 21.47
C ALA A 45 -17.52 16.80 20.80
N GLN A 46 -18.45 17.48 21.48
CA GLN A 46 -19.10 18.71 21.01
C GLN A 46 -18.71 19.94 21.84
N GLU A 47 -17.43 20.30 21.87
CA GLU A 47 -16.93 21.63 22.29
C GLU A 47 -15.61 21.84 21.52
N GLU A 48 -15.28 22.91 20.81
CA GLU A 48 -15.81 24.25 20.56
C GLU A 48 -15.09 24.74 19.27
N ASN A 49 -15.79 25.39 18.35
CA ASN A 49 -15.25 26.37 17.37
C ASN A 49 -14.06 26.03 16.42
N GLY A 50 -13.51 24.82 16.41
CA GLY A 50 -12.36 24.46 15.59
C GLY A 50 -12.75 23.67 14.35
N GLN A 51 -12.28 24.11 13.18
CA GLN A 51 -12.18 23.34 11.94
C GLN A 51 -11.89 21.85 12.24
N ALA A 52 -12.81 20.95 11.89
CA ALA A 52 -12.68 19.53 12.26
C ALA A 52 -11.37 18.95 11.72
N ASP A 53 -10.42 18.68 12.62
CA ASP A 53 -9.13 18.10 12.26
C ASP A 53 -9.37 16.74 11.60
N THR A 54 -9.01 16.66 10.32
CA THR A 54 -9.15 15.42 9.54
C THR A 54 -7.99 14.51 9.88
N LEU A 55 -8.24 13.47 10.68
CA LEU A 55 -7.25 12.45 10.99
C LEU A 55 -6.92 11.62 9.73
N ARG A 56 -5.65 11.66 9.32
CA ARG A 56 -5.13 10.92 8.16
C ARG A 56 -4.41 9.66 8.63
N LEU A 57 -5.02 8.52 8.32
CA LEU A 57 -4.50 7.20 8.64
C LEU A 57 -3.90 6.56 7.39
N VAL A 58 -2.69 6.01 7.50
CA VAL A 58 -2.11 5.15 6.47
C VAL A 58 -1.94 3.75 7.03
N LEU A 59 -2.61 2.78 6.43
CA LEU A 59 -2.42 1.36 6.73
C LEU A 59 -1.46 0.76 5.71
N LEU A 60 -0.32 0.28 6.19
CA LEU A 60 0.64 -0.51 5.43
C LEU A 60 0.43 -1.98 5.77
N THR A 61 0.19 -2.81 4.76
CA THR A 61 -0.07 -4.24 4.95
C THR A 61 0.69 -5.12 3.98
N ASP A 62 1.00 -6.34 4.41
CA ASP A 62 1.71 -7.37 3.65
C ASP A 62 2.94 -6.83 2.91
N LEU A 63 3.74 -6.04 3.63
CA LEU A 63 4.88 -5.34 3.05
C LEU A 63 5.91 -6.32 2.50
N HIS A 64 6.07 -7.47 3.19
CA HIS A 64 7.02 -8.54 2.87
C HIS A 64 8.36 -7.99 2.40
N MET A 65 9.15 -7.45 3.33
CA MET A 65 10.41 -6.77 3.03
C MET A 65 11.37 -7.59 2.15
N ASP A 66 11.33 -8.91 2.25
CA ASP A 66 12.11 -9.84 1.43
C ASP A 66 11.71 -9.82 -0.07
N ARG A 67 10.48 -9.41 -0.37
CA ARG A 67 9.89 -9.38 -1.73
C ARG A 67 9.35 -8.01 -2.11
N MET A 68 9.70 -6.96 -1.38
CA MET A 68 9.17 -5.62 -1.60
C MET A 68 9.56 -5.14 -3.01
N ARG A 69 8.59 -5.15 -3.94
CA ARG A 69 8.79 -4.68 -5.32
C ARG A 69 8.73 -3.17 -5.43
N ILE A 70 8.14 -2.51 -4.44
CA ILE A 70 8.04 -1.05 -4.37
C ILE A 70 9.34 -0.54 -3.75
N PRO A 71 10.11 0.33 -4.44
CA PRO A 71 11.31 0.91 -3.85
C PRO A 71 10.97 1.70 -2.59
N GLU A 72 11.71 1.48 -1.51
CA GLU A 72 11.52 2.18 -0.24
C GLU A 72 11.42 3.71 -0.41
N LYS A 73 12.28 4.30 -1.27
CA LYS A 73 12.24 5.75 -1.56
C LYS A 73 10.88 6.23 -2.07
N ARG A 74 10.16 5.41 -2.83
CA ARG A 74 8.80 5.72 -3.32
C ARG A 74 7.79 5.66 -2.20
N LEU A 75 7.85 4.65 -1.33
CA LEU A 75 7.01 4.57 -0.13
C LEU A 75 7.21 5.80 0.75
N MET A 76 8.47 6.16 1.03
CA MET A 76 8.79 7.33 1.84
C MET A 76 8.31 8.64 1.22
N THR A 77 8.42 8.77 -0.09
CA THR A 77 7.93 9.95 -0.82
C THR A 77 6.40 10.04 -0.74
N ALA A 78 5.69 8.91 -0.83
CA ALA A 78 4.25 8.86 -0.68
C ALA A 78 3.81 9.24 0.74
N LEU A 79 4.44 8.68 1.77
CA LEU A 79 4.17 9.01 3.17
C LEU A 79 4.39 10.50 3.45
N LYS A 80 5.52 11.07 2.99
CA LYS A 80 5.79 12.51 3.12
C LYS A 80 4.76 13.39 2.44
N ARG A 81 4.25 12.97 1.28
CA ARG A 81 3.22 13.71 0.54
C ARG A 81 1.85 13.63 1.22
N LEU A 82 1.51 12.47 1.78
CA LEU A 82 0.23 12.25 2.45
C LEU A 82 0.16 12.98 3.80
N GLN A 83 1.32 13.15 4.46
CA GLN A 83 1.42 13.68 5.84
C GLN A 83 0.41 13.00 6.78
N PRO A 84 0.48 11.67 6.94
CA PRO A 84 -0.41 10.97 7.85
C PRO A 84 -0.12 11.35 9.29
N ASP A 85 -1.17 11.40 10.10
CA ASP A 85 -1.09 11.61 11.55
C ASP A 85 -0.75 10.28 12.25
N LEU A 86 -1.15 9.15 11.65
CA LEU A 86 -0.86 7.82 12.16
C LEU A 86 -0.62 6.83 11.01
N VAL A 87 0.46 6.05 11.14
CA VAL A 87 0.80 4.93 10.25
C VAL A 87 0.58 3.63 11.01
N LEU A 88 -0.32 2.80 10.50
CA LEU A 88 -0.64 1.48 11.03
C LEU A 88 0.07 0.43 10.17
N PHE A 89 0.61 -0.59 10.82
CA PHE A 89 1.16 -1.77 10.16
C PHE A 89 0.24 -2.95 10.49
N GLY A 90 -0.28 -3.62 9.46
CA GLY A 90 -1.14 -4.78 9.60
C GLY A 90 -0.64 -5.95 8.76
N GLY A 91 -0.62 -7.16 9.30
CA GLY A 91 -0.08 -8.33 8.60
C GLY A 91 1.44 -8.43 8.71
N ASP A 92 2.06 -9.15 7.77
CA ASP A 92 3.47 -9.55 7.89
C ASP A 92 4.41 -8.51 7.29
N LEU A 93 5.31 -7.99 8.14
CA LEU A 93 6.40 -7.10 7.75
C LEU A 93 7.50 -7.85 6.99
N SER A 94 7.75 -9.10 7.37
CA SER A 94 8.77 -9.96 6.77
C SER A 94 8.27 -11.40 6.71
N GLY A 95 8.48 -12.09 5.59
CA GLY A 95 8.25 -13.53 5.51
C GLY A 95 9.41 -14.39 6.03
N ARG A 96 10.52 -13.76 6.46
CA ARG A 96 11.75 -14.45 6.88
C ARG A 96 12.46 -13.72 8.05
N GLU A 97 13.01 -14.48 8.99
CA GLU A 97 13.74 -13.94 10.16
C GLU A 97 14.96 -13.09 9.77
N ASP A 98 15.67 -13.45 8.69
CA ASP A 98 16.87 -12.72 8.23
C ASP A 98 16.56 -11.32 7.67
N CYS A 99 15.30 -11.02 7.42
CA CYS A 99 14.84 -9.72 6.92
C CYS A 99 14.22 -8.83 8.02
N GLU A 100 14.13 -9.30 9.26
CA GLU A 100 13.64 -8.51 10.40
C GLU A 100 14.43 -7.21 10.64
N PRO A 101 15.77 -7.18 10.57
CA PRO A 101 16.52 -5.93 10.74
C PRO A 101 16.20 -4.90 9.66
N ALA A 102 15.94 -5.35 8.43
CA ALA A 102 15.55 -4.48 7.33
C ALA A 102 14.14 -3.89 7.55
N ALA A 103 13.21 -4.71 8.07
CA ALA A 103 11.88 -4.25 8.46
C ALA A 103 11.96 -3.23 9.61
N ALA A 104 12.72 -3.54 10.67
CA ALA A 104 12.94 -2.63 11.79
C ALA A 104 13.56 -1.29 11.34
N GLY A 105 14.56 -1.34 10.47
CA GLY A 105 15.19 -0.15 9.91
C GLY A 105 14.23 0.70 9.07
N LEU A 106 13.33 0.08 8.30
CA LEU A 106 12.28 0.79 7.58
C LEU A 106 11.31 1.47 8.56
N LEU A 107 10.86 0.75 9.59
CA LEU A 107 9.98 1.29 10.62
C LEU A 107 10.62 2.49 11.33
N GLY A 108 11.90 2.38 11.70
CA GLY A 108 12.65 3.48 12.28
C GLY A 108 12.65 4.71 11.37
N ARG A 109 12.90 4.53 10.06
CA ARG A 109 12.88 5.62 9.08
C ARG A 109 11.50 6.23 8.86
N ILE A 110 10.43 5.44 8.91
CA ILE A 110 9.05 5.93 8.84
C ILE A 110 8.69 6.77 10.07
N MET A 111 9.08 6.30 11.26
CA MET A 111 8.83 6.99 12.53
C MET A 111 9.79 8.17 12.78
N GLY A 112 10.80 8.36 11.93
CA GLY A 112 11.85 9.36 12.17
C GLY A 112 12.75 9.03 13.35
N LEU A 113 12.79 7.76 13.79
CA LEU A 113 13.65 7.29 14.85
C LEU A 113 15.07 7.04 14.30
N PRO A 114 16.11 7.62 14.89
CA PRO A 114 17.48 7.33 14.50
C PRO A 114 17.87 5.90 14.91
N ASN A 115 18.18 5.06 13.91
CA ASN A 115 18.82 3.75 14.02
C ASN A 115 18.14 2.71 14.93
N LEU A 116 17.06 2.10 14.41
CA LEU A 116 16.59 0.77 14.79
C LEU A 116 17.21 -0.29 13.89
#